data_AF-A0A1Q7PDY6-F1
#
_entry.id   AF-A0A1Q7PDY6-F1
#
_cell.length_a   1.000
_cell.length_b   1.000
_cell.length_c   1.000
_cell.angle_alpha   90.00
_cell.angle_beta   90.00
_cell.angle_gamma   90.00
#
_symmetry.space_group_name_H-M   'P 1'
#
loop_
_entity.id
_entity.type
_entity.pdbx_description
1 polymer ?
#
loop_
_entity_poly.entity_id
_entity_poly.type
_entity_poly.pdbx_seq_one_letter_code
_entity_poly.pdbx_strand_id
1 'polypeptide(L)'
;MNMNQDTLILAGALAAFVAACLSIMDKFLTLKERLATAHPRKKEAEPVAQRAQAEEAPLSRHRAPTKVFQVSAYLLVHEITVIAAAGVLLNYLGLVLSRQLQSILYLDMTGTALAAFLLGPWWGMMVGLLSSSVVNWLLYPEPGAALSIFPWSLVNMTGGVFWGLMARRAWFRKYMRSARGSIISHVWYLASFGVLGGCVMSIPGAFVGAAVSGQTAFALSPQVAAVLDRFASDWQQVLSHHLQAVFGTTLGKSLGVTFVYWMQHCLWYIPDKTMTAAIALAVLKYGFPLFERELIHGGSSGKPPVDTRMAPLLVGLLYSPSFGHLVTANLYAGTRFWPLWASPWLILIAGYFFLYRRGPSNSSVKQACLARADRYARVLKPIQEEPTYEFCRRLTLATLIASVLFAVFLPILLVDFSRAAFNFFCVVYGFLLAVHLVSVAISQNLSVARAGE
;
A
#
# COMPACT_ATOMS: atom_id res chain seq x y z
N MET A 1 23.23 4.16 22.22
CA MET A 1 23.42 5.25 21.24
C MET A 1 22.04 5.71 20.79
N ASN A 2 21.57 6.85 21.29
CA ASN A 2 20.30 7.43 20.87
C ASN A 2 20.46 7.96 19.45
N MET A 3 19.89 7.25 18.48
CA MET A 3 19.82 7.72 17.10
C MET A 3 18.84 8.90 17.09
N ASN A 4 19.38 10.12 17.07
CA ASN A 4 18.59 11.35 17.15
C ASN A 4 17.59 11.40 15.99
N GLN A 5 16.40 11.95 16.24
CA GLN A 5 15.34 12.07 15.23
C GLN A 5 15.87 12.72 13.93
N ASP A 6 16.81 13.67 14.04
CA ASP A 6 17.51 14.30 12.93
C ASP A 6 18.37 13.34 12.11
N THR A 7 18.97 12.33 12.73
CA THR A 7 19.74 11.29 12.02
C THR A 7 18.84 10.34 11.23
N LEU A 8 17.62 10.07 11.70
CA LEU A 8 16.60 9.33 10.97
C LEU A 8 16.03 10.16 9.81
N ILE A 9 15.82 11.46 10.01
CA ILE A 9 15.40 12.41 8.98
C ILE A 9 16.48 12.54 7.90
N LEU A 10 17.73 12.68 8.31
CA LEU A 10 18.87 12.74 7.41
C LEU A 10 19.03 11.43 6.64
N ALA A 11 18.91 10.28 7.31
CA ALA A 11 18.98 8.97 6.66
C ALA A 11 17.80 8.74 5.68
N GLY A 12 16.59 9.16 6.04
CA GLY A 12 15.41 9.10 5.18
C GLY A 12 15.51 10.03 3.98
N ALA A 13 15.98 11.25 4.17
CA ALA A 13 16.25 12.21 3.10
C ALA A 13 17.39 11.73 2.18
N LEU A 14 18.45 11.14 2.75
CA LEU A 14 19.55 10.54 2.00
C LEU A 14 19.08 9.32 1.20
N ALA A 15 18.22 8.47 1.77
CA ALA A 15 17.65 7.32 1.07
C ALA A 15 16.69 7.76 -0.05
N ALA A 16 15.86 8.77 0.18
CA ALA A 16 15.00 9.37 -0.83
C ALA A 16 15.83 10.05 -1.95
N PHE A 17 16.94 10.71 -1.58
CA PHE A 17 17.88 11.31 -2.52
C PHE A 17 18.60 10.25 -3.36
N VAL A 18 19.09 9.18 -2.75
CA VAL A 18 19.70 8.05 -3.46
C VAL A 18 18.67 7.40 -4.38
N ALA A 19 17.42 7.21 -3.94
CA ALA A 19 16.36 6.67 -4.78
C ALA A 19 16.02 7.60 -5.96
N ALA A 20 15.99 8.92 -5.75
CA ALA A 20 15.80 9.91 -6.80
C ALA A 20 16.96 9.89 -7.80
N CYS A 21 18.21 9.86 -7.33
CA CYS A 21 19.40 9.74 -8.17
C CYS A 21 19.41 8.43 -8.97
N LEU A 22 19.03 7.30 -8.36
CA LEU A 22 18.90 6.02 -9.04
C LEU A 22 17.77 6.03 -10.09
N SER A 23 16.62 6.65 -9.79
CA SER A 23 15.52 6.80 -10.75
C SER A 23 15.88 7.71 -11.92
N ILE A 24 16.63 8.78 -11.65
CA ILE A 24 17.18 9.69 -12.67
C ILE A 24 18.20 8.94 -13.53
N MET A 25 19.11 8.18 -12.91
CA MET A 25 20.10 7.37 -13.61
C MET A 25 19.46 6.30 -14.51
N ASP A 26 18.41 5.62 -14.05
CA ASP A 26 17.65 4.65 -14.85
C ASP A 26 16.96 5.32 -16.05
N LYS A 27 16.40 6.52 -15.86
CA LYS A 27 15.85 7.33 -16.95
C LYS A 27 16.93 7.82 -17.94
N PHE A 28 18.14 8.15 -17.46
CA PHE A 28 19.26 8.51 -18.32
C PHE A 28 19.84 7.31 -19.07
N LEU A 29 19.90 6.13 -18.44
CA LEU A 29 20.34 4.90 -19.09
C LEU A 29 19.37 4.48 -20.20
N THR A 30 18.07 4.53 -19.94
CA THR A 30 17.04 4.29 -20.97
C THR A 30 17.03 5.35 -22.07
N LEU A 31 17.34 6.62 -21.75
CA LEU A 31 17.52 7.68 -22.76
C LEU A 31 18.78 7.43 -23.61
N LYS A 32 19.88 7.02 -22.98
CA LYS A 32 21.15 6.68 -23.65
C LYS A 32 20.99 5.45 -24.55
N GLU A 33 20.27 4.42 -24.11
CA GLU A 33 19.93 3.27 -24.96
C GLU A 33 19.08 3.69 -26.16
N ARG A 34 18.10 4.59 -25.96
CA ARG A 34 17.29 5.15 -27.06
C ARG A 34 18.12 5.98 -28.05
N LEU A 35 19.04 6.80 -27.56
CA LEU A 35 19.97 7.60 -28.37
C LEU A 35 20.99 6.71 -29.10
N ALA A 36 21.48 5.63 -28.48
CA ALA A 36 22.35 4.65 -29.10
C ALA A 36 21.64 3.88 -30.22
N THR A 37 20.33 3.60 -30.08
CA THR A 37 19.51 3.01 -31.15
C THR A 37 19.08 4.03 -32.22
N ALA A 38 19.14 5.33 -31.93
CA ALA A 38 18.78 6.41 -32.85
C ALA A 38 19.97 6.93 -33.68
N HIS A 39 21.22 6.52 -33.37
CA HIS A 39 22.34 6.77 -34.27
C HIS A 39 22.16 5.91 -35.54
N PRO A 40 22.01 6.52 -36.73
CA PRO A 40 21.62 5.79 -37.92
C PRO A 40 22.77 4.87 -38.35
N ARG A 41 22.39 3.62 -38.63
CA ARG A 41 23.16 2.64 -39.40
C ARG A 41 23.55 3.29 -40.73
N LYS A 42 24.73 3.88 -40.80
CA LYS A 42 25.35 4.39 -42.03
C LYS A 42 26.57 3.51 -42.32
N LYS A 43 26.64 3.01 -43.57
CA LYS A 43 27.51 1.96 -44.14
C LYS A 43 26.91 0.56 -44.10
N GLU A 44 26.85 -0.22 -45.17
CA GLU A 44 27.30 -0.13 -46.56
C GLU A 44 26.38 -1.09 -47.36
N ALA A 45 26.16 -0.84 -48.64
CA ALA A 45 25.37 -1.73 -49.49
C ALA A 45 26.15 -3.02 -49.77
N GLU A 46 25.66 -4.16 -49.26
CA GLU A 46 26.11 -5.50 -49.65
C GLU A 46 25.05 -6.19 -50.53
N PRO A 47 25.47 -6.98 -51.54
CA PRO A 47 24.61 -7.42 -52.62
C PRO A 47 23.61 -8.51 -52.20
N VAL A 48 22.48 -8.54 -52.90
CA VAL A 48 21.24 -9.29 -52.65
C VAL A 48 21.39 -10.83 -52.67
N ALA A 49 22.59 -11.38 -52.86
CA ALA A 49 22.79 -12.82 -53.06
C ALA A 49 22.86 -13.68 -51.77
N GLN A 50 23.06 -13.10 -50.58
CA GLN A 50 23.25 -13.88 -49.34
C GLN A 50 21.99 -14.08 -48.49
N ARG A 51 20.82 -13.60 -48.94
CA ARG A 51 19.56 -13.73 -48.18
C ARG A 51 18.94 -15.12 -48.19
N ALA A 52 19.44 -16.04 -49.02
CA ALA A 52 18.82 -17.36 -49.21
C ALA A 52 19.44 -18.51 -48.38
N GLN A 53 20.43 -18.26 -47.52
CA GLN A 53 21.13 -19.34 -46.78
C GLN A 53 21.13 -19.21 -45.25
N ALA A 54 20.39 -18.24 -44.69
CA ALA A 54 20.36 -18.03 -43.23
C ALA A 54 19.07 -18.49 -42.54
N GLU A 55 18.19 -19.24 -43.24
CA GLU A 55 16.89 -19.65 -42.70
C GLU A 55 16.89 -21.03 -42.00
N GLU A 56 18.06 -21.65 -41.80
CA GLU A 56 18.17 -22.88 -41.04
C GLU A 56 19.37 -22.88 -40.08
N ALA A 57 19.21 -22.29 -38.89
CA ALA A 57 20.05 -22.62 -37.73
C ALA A 57 19.30 -22.44 -36.40
N PRO A 58 19.38 -23.39 -35.45
CA PRO A 58 18.47 -23.47 -34.32
C PRO A 58 18.78 -22.47 -33.19
N LEU A 59 17.71 -22.01 -32.55
CA LEU A 59 17.65 -21.16 -31.35
C LEU A 59 18.67 -21.54 -30.26
N SER A 60 19.71 -20.72 -30.11
CA SER A 60 20.67 -20.82 -29.00
C SER A 60 20.08 -20.31 -27.68
N ARG A 61 20.07 -21.19 -26.67
CA ARG A 61 19.33 -21.11 -25.41
C ARG A 61 19.91 -20.21 -24.31
N HIS A 62 20.85 -19.30 -24.59
CA HIS A 62 21.70 -18.69 -23.53
C HIS A 62 21.47 -17.19 -23.21
N ARG A 63 20.34 -16.58 -23.61
CA ARG A 63 20.03 -15.16 -23.32
C ARG A 63 18.82 -14.97 -22.38
N ALA A 64 18.80 -15.71 -21.27
CA ALA A 64 17.67 -15.72 -20.33
C ALA A 64 17.76 -14.79 -19.10
N PRO A 65 18.93 -14.45 -18.50
CA PRO A 65 18.92 -13.76 -17.20
C PRO A 65 18.52 -12.28 -17.29
N THR A 66 18.95 -11.54 -18.33
CA THR A 66 18.67 -10.11 -18.48
C THR A 66 17.18 -9.78 -18.67
N LYS A 67 16.48 -10.56 -19.51
CA LYS A 67 15.03 -10.40 -19.72
C LYS A 67 14.21 -10.60 -18.44
N VAL A 68 14.73 -11.39 -17.50
CA VAL A 68 13.99 -11.82 -16.31
C VAL A 68 14.01 -10.75 -15.22
N PHE A 69 15.18 -10.15 -14.99
CA PHE A 69 15.30 -9.00 -14.10
C PHE A 69 14.49 -7.81 -14.63
N GLN A 70 14.51 -7.58 -15.96
CA GLN A 70 13.74 -6.52 -16.60
C GLN A 70 12.22 -6.64 -16.37
N VAL A 71 11.66 -7.86 -16.39
CA VAL A 71 10.21 -8.02 -16.17
C VAL A 71 9.81 -7.90 -14.71
N SER A 72 10.62 -8.43 -13.78
CA SER A 72 10.36 -8.22 -12.35
C SER A 72 10.40 -6.73 -12.00
N ALA A 73 11.36 -6.00 -12.56
CA ALA A 73 11.45 -4.55 -12.41
C ALA A 73 10.26 -3.84 -13.05
N TYR A 74 9.83 -4.27 -14.24
CA TYR A 74 8.69 -3.68 -14.94
C TYR A 74 7.42 -3.72 -14.11
N LEU A 75 7.01 -4.89 -13.60
CA LEU A 75 5.81 -5.02 -12.78
C LEU A 75 5.95 -4.30 -11.42
N LEU A 76 7.14 -4.33 -10.83
CA LEU A 76 7.39 -3.61 -9.59
C LEU A 76 7.16 -2.10 -9.78
N VAL A 77 7.61 -1.53 -10.90
CA VAL A 77 7.45 -0.10 -11.20
C VAL A 77 6.03 0.24 -11.67
N HIS A 78 5.46 -0.54 -12.60
CA HIS A 78 4.23 -0.15 -13.32
C HIS A 78 2.94 -0.74 -12.74
N GLU A 79 3.03 -1.76 -11.89
CA GLU A 79 1.87 -2.37 -11.22
C GLU A 79 1.94 -2.11 -9.71
N ILE A 80 2.97 -2.63 -9.04
CA ILE A 80 3.03 -2.64 -7.57
C ILE A 80 3.23 -1.22 -7.04
N THR A 81 4.22 -0.48 -7.53
CA THR A 81 4.49 0.90 -7.08
C THR A 81 3.32 1.82 -7.39
N VAL A 82 2.68 1.69 -8.56
CA VAL A 82 1.50 2.49 -8.92
C VAL A 82 0.35 2.26 -7.93
N ILE A 83 0.01 1.00 -7.67
CA ILE A 83 -1.09 0.66 -6.74
C ILE A 83 -0.74 1.07 -5.31
N ALA A 84 0.50 0.82 -4.87
CA ALA A 84 0.95 1.20 -3.54
C ALA A 84 0.96 2.72 -3.35
N ALA A 85 1.44 3.48 -4.33
CA ALA A 85 1.45 4.94 -4.29
C ALA A 85 0.04 5.54 -4.33
N ALA A 86 -0.86 5.00 -5.16
CA ALA A 86 -2.28 5.35 -5.14
C ALA A 86 -2.90 5.06 -3.77
N GLY A 87 -2.57 3.93 -3.16
CA GLY A 87 -3.02 3.57 -1.82
C GLY A 87 -2.54 4.56 -0.76
N VAL A 88 -1.24 4.87 -0.73
CA VAL A 88 -0.69 5.83 0.24
C VAL A 88 -1.30 7.21 0.08
N LEU A 89 -1.47 7.69 -1.16
CA LEU A 89 -2.08 8.99 -1.44
C LEU A 89 -3.55 9.03 -1.03
N LEU A 90 -4.29 7.94 -1.25
CA LEU A 90 -5.70 7.84 -0.85
C LEU A 90 -5.86 7.81 0.67
N ASN A 91 -4.98 7.12 1.39
CA ASN A 91 -4.94 7.13 2.85
C ASN A 91 -4.62 8.53 3.38
N TYR A 92 -3.66 9.23 2.77
CA TYR A 92 -3.33 10.61 3.10
C TYR A 92 -4.54 11.53 2.90
N LEU A 93 -5.19 11.46 1.73
CA LEU A 93 -6.37 12.27 1.42
C LEU A 93 -7.53 11.98 2.38
N GLY A 94 -7.80 10.70 2.67
CA GLY A 94 -8.82 10.28 3.62
C GLY A 94 -8.59 10.89 5.00
N LEU A 95 -7.37 10.82 5.51
CA LEU A 95 -7.03 11.39 6.82
C LEU A 95 -7.07 12.93 6.82
N VAL A 96 -6.63 13.60 5.75
CA VAL A 96 -6.72 15.06 5.64
C VAL A 96 -8.17 15.52 5.66
N LEU A 97 -9.04 14.89 4.86
CA LEU A 97 -10.47 15.19 4.82
C LEU A 97 -11.13 14.95 6.18
N SER A 98 -10.83 13.81 6.79
CA SER A 98 -11.31 13.44 8.12
C SER A 98 -10.98 14.50 9.17
N ARG A 99 -9.73 14.98 9.19
CA ARG A 99 -9.27 16.02 10.14
C ARG A 99 -9.91 17.39 9.86
N GLN A 100 -9.99 17.80 8.60
CA GLN A 100 -10.58 19.09 8.23
C GLN A 100 -12.08 19.15 8.53
N LEU A 101 -12.79 18.04 8.36
CA LEU A 101 -14.23 17.94 8.61
C LEU A 101 -14.58 17.53 10.05
N GLN A 102 -13.58 17.27 10.91
CA GLN A 102 -13.75 16.71 12.25
C GLN A 102 -14.68 15.48 12.24
N SER A 103 -14.53 14.64 11.21
CA SER A 103 -15.44 13.53 10.93
C SER A 103 -15.25 12.38 11.91
N ILE A 104 -16.31 11.63 12.20
CA ILE A 104 -16.20 10.38 12.96
C ILE A 104 -15.38 9.29 12.20
N LEU A 105 -15.22 9.45 10.88
CA LEU A 105 -14.54 8.50 10.00
C LEU A 105 -13.10 8.94 9.77
N TYR A 106 -12.14 8.04 9.93
CA TYR A 106 -10.71 8.23 9.69
C TYR A 106 -10.37 8.13 8.21
N LEU A 107 -10.97 7.17 7.50
CA LEU A 107 -10.73 6.87 6.07
C LEU A 107 -9.25 6.62 5.69
N ASP A 108 -8.38 6.50 6.68
CA ASP A 108 -6.91 6.38 6.59
C ASP A 108 -6.44 5.00 6.12
N MET A 109 -7.39 4.10 5.84
CA MET A 109 -7.16 2.73 5.39
C MET A 109 -7.77 2.44 4.01
N THR A 110 -8.30 3.46 3.32
CA THR A 110 -9.00 3.28 2.03
C THR A 110 -8.05 2.75 0.95
N GLY A 111 -6.87 3.33 0.88
CA GLY A 111 -5.79 2.85 0.02
C GLY A 111 -5.17 1.54 0.48
N THR A 112 -5.16 1.25 1.78
CA THR A 112 -4.76 -0.06 2.32
C THR A 112 -5.71 -1.16 1.81
N ALA A 113 -7.02 -0.91 1.84
CA ALA A 113 -8.03 -1.80 1.28
C ALA A 113 -7.85 -1.97 -0.24
N LEU A 114 -7.67 -0.87 -0.99
CA LEU A 114 -7.42 -0.91 -2.43
C LEU A 114 -6.23 -1.80 -2.79
N ALA A 115 -5.08 -1.58 -2.14
CA ALA A 115 -3.88 -2.38 -2.35
C ALA A 115 -4.07 -3.83 -1.93
N ALA A 116 -4.79 -4.09 -0.84
CA ALA A 116 -5.10 -5.45 -0.39
C ALA A 116 -5.99 -6.21 -1.39
N PHE A 117 -6.99 -5.54 -1.98
CA PHE A 117 -7.90 -6.16 -2.95
C PHE A 117 -7.18 -6.55 -4.24
N LEU A 118 -6.28 -5.69 -4.71
CA LEU A 118 -5.55 -5.90 -5.97
C LEU A 118 -4.31 -6.79 -5.78
N LEU A 119 -3.42 -6.40 -4.88
CA LEU A 119 -2.10 -7.00 -4.74
C LEU A 119 -2.06 -8.12 -3.69
N GLY A 120 -3.02 -8.19 -2.77
CA GLY A 120 -3.11 -9.23 -1.74
C GLY A 120 -2.63 -8.80 -0.35
N PRO A 121 -2.60 -9.76 0.61
CA PRO A 121 -2.45 -9.47 2.04
C PRO A 121 -1.13 -8.77 2.38
N TRP A 122 -0.02 -9.22 1.78
CA TRP A 122 1.31 -8.71 2.12
C TRP A 122 1.55 -7.29 1.60
N TRP A 123 1.11 -7.01 0.37
CA TRP A 123 1.22 -5.67 -0.20
C TRP A 123 0.24 -4.70 0.45
N GLY A 124 -0.97 -5.16 0.83
CA GLY A 124 -1.88 -4.39 1.67
C GLY A 124 -1.24 -4.04 3.02
N MET A 125 -0.62 -5.01 3.69
CA MET A 125 0.12 -4.81 4.95
C MET A 125 1.25 -3.79 4.78
N MET A 126 1.99 -3.86 3.66
CA MET A 126 3.03 -2.90 3.32
C MET A 126 2.48 -1.47 3.18
N VAL A 127 1.38 -1.30 2.45
CA VAL A 127 0.75 0.03 2.27
C VAL A 127 0.25 0.57 3.60
N GLY A 128 -0.37 -0.28 4.44
CA GLY A 128 -0.78 0.12 5.79
C GLY A 128 0.39 0.63 6.64
N LEU A 129 1.52 -0.08 6.62
CA LEU A 129 2.75 0.33 7.31
C LEU A 129 3.33 1.64 6.75
N LEU A 130 3.42 1.74 5.42
CA LEU A 130 3.98 2.92 4.75
C LEU A 130 3.12 4.15 4.99
N SER A 131 1.79 4.03 4.90
CA SER A 131 0.87 5.14 5.20
C SER A 131 1.02 5.60 6.64
N SER A 132 1.00 4.69 7.62
CA SER A 132 1.17 5.09 9.02
C SER A 132 2.55 5.68 9.34
N SER A 133 3.57 5.41 8.52
CA SER A 133 4.91 5.99 8.71
C SER A 133 5.06 7.34 8.01
N VAL A 134 4.71 7.40 6.72
CA VAL A 134 4.85 8.57 5.85
C VAL A 134 3.83 9.65 6.21
N VAL A 135 2.55 9.27 6.40
CA VAL A 135 1.48 10.22 6.73
C VAL A 135 1.67 10.79 8.13
N ASN A 136 2.11 9.96 9.09
CA ASN A 136 2.46 10.44 10.43
C ASN A 136 3.52 11.55 10.36
N TRP A 137 4.58 11.32 9.58
CA TRP A 137 5.69 12.28 9.48
C TRP A 137 5.30 13.58 8.77
N LEU A 138 4.40 13.51 7.77
CA LEU A 138 3.90 14.68 7.04
C LEU A 138 2.91 15.52 7.85
N LEU A 139 1.95 14.89 8.51
CA LEU A 139 0.80 15.56 9.11
C LEU A 139 0.94 15.85 10.61
N TYR A 140 1.94 15.26 11.26
CA TYR A 140 2.20 15.44 12.68
C TYR A 140 3.70 15.62 12.89
N PRO A 141 4.20 16.84 12.74
CA PRO A 141 5.62 17.11 12.83
C PRO A 141 6.09 17.55 14.24
N GLU A 142 5.18 17.61 15.22
CA GLU A 142 5.46 18.06 16.59
C GLU A 142 6.09 16.97 17.47
N PRO A 143 6.91 17.33 18.48
CA PRO A 143 7.42 16.39 19.49
C PRO A 143 6.24 15.75 20.25
N GLY A 144 5.97 14.47 19.99
CA GLY A 144 4.80 13.75 20.50
C GLY A 144 3.89 13.16 19.42
N ALA A 145 4.04 13.58 18.16
CA ALA A 145 3.36 13.01 17.00
C ALA A 145 3.52 11.50 16.84
N ALA A 146 4.65 10.97 17.31
CA ALA A 146 4.94 9.54 17.30
C ALA A 146 3.90 8.72 18.11
N LEU A 147 3.17 9.33 19.05
CA LEU A 147 2.05 8.71 19.76
C LEU A 147 0.78 8.57 18.90
N SER A 148 0.55 9.52 17.99
CA SER A 148 -0.76 9.73 17.37
C SER A 148 -1.10 8.73 16.27
N ILE A 149 -0.13 8.27 15.47
CA ILE A 149 -0.39 7.41 14.30
C ILE A 149 0.51 6.18 14.23
N PHE A 150 1.75 6.27 14.72
CA PHE A 150 2.73 5.20 14.50
C PHE A 150 2.33 3.85 15.13
N PRO A 151 1.83 3.79 16.37
CA PRO A 151 1.31 2.54 16.97
C PRO A 151 0.11 1.96 16.23
N TRP A 152 -0.71 2.83 15.63
CA TRP A 152 -1.88 2.44 14.82
C TRP A 152 -1.51 1.78 13.49
N SER A 153 -0.22 1.80 13.11
CA SER A 153 0.28 0.98 11.99
C SER A 153 -0.09 -0.50 12.12
N LEU A 154 -0.16 -1.04 13.35
CA LEU A 154 -0.61 -2.42 13.56
C LEU A 154 -2.05 -2.66 13.11
N VAL A 155 -2.95 -1.70 13.34
CA VAL A 155 -4.34 -1.75 12.86
C VAL A 155 -4.35 -1.74 11.33
N ASN A 156 -3.58 -0.84 10.73
CA ASN A 156 -3.50 -0.71 9.27
C ASN A 156 -2.92 -1.96 8.61
N MET A 157 -1.86 -2.51 9.16
CA MET A 157 -1.24 -3.77 8.75
C MET A 157 -2.23 -4.94 8.87
N THR A 158 -2.97 -5.01 9.97
CA THR A 158 -4.00 -6.04 10.20
C THR A 158 -5.09 -5.96 9.15
N GLY A 159 -5.57 -4.76 8.83
CA GLY A 159 -6.56 -4.58 7.77
C GLY A 159 -6.04 -4.98 6.40
N GLY A 160 -4.78 -4.64 6.07
CA GLY A 160 -4.12 -5.09 4.85
C GLY A 160 -4.11 -6.61 4.70
N VAL A 161 -3.74 -7.34 5.77
CA VAL A 161 -3.74 -8.81 5.77
C VAL A 161 -5.17 -9.35 5.66
N PHE A 162 -6.09 -8.88 6.51
CA PHE A 162 -7.46 -9.37 6.55
C PHE A 162 -8.18 -9.19 5.20
N TRP A 163 -8.19 -7.97 4.67
CA TRP A 163 -8.82 -7.66 3.39
C TRP A 163 -8.15 -8.39 2.23
N GLY A 164 -6.83 -8.53 2.25
CA GLY A 164 -6.12 -9.25 1.20
C GLY A 164 -6.48 -10.73 1.18
N LEU A 165 -6.53 -11.37 2.35
CA LEU A 165 -6.98 -12.77 2.48
C LEU A 165 -8.44 -12.94 2.04
N MET A 166 -9.31 -11.99 2.38
CA MET A 166 -10.71 -11.98 1.93
C MET A 166 -10.83 -11.81 0.42
N ALA A 167 -10.02 -10.94 -0.19
CA ALA A 167 -10.00 -10.72 -1.63
C ALA A 167 -9.49 -11.94 -2.41
N ARG A 168 -8.69 -12.83 -1.79
CA ARG A 168 -8.29 -14.11 -2.40
C ARG A 168 -9.40 -15.16 -2.45
N ARG A 169 -10.53 -14.96 -1.76
CA ARG A 169 -11.63 -15.95 -1.72
C ARG A 169 -12.40 -15.99 -3.03
N ALA A 170 -12.85 -17.19 -3.41
CA ALA A 170 -13.57 -17.40 -4.67
C ALA A 170 -14.88 -16.59 -4.76
N TRP A 171 -15.57 -16.39 -3.64
CA TRP A 171 -16.82 -15.63 -3.59
C TRP A 171 -16.61 -14.15 -3.94
N PHE A 172 -15.48 -13.54 -3.54
CA PHE A 172 -15.19 -12.15 -3.85
C PHE A 172 -14.98 -11.96 -5.35
N ARG A 173 -14.27 -12.89 -6.01
CA ARG A 173 -14.16 -12.88 -7.47
C ARG A 173 -15.52 -13.02 -8.16
N LYS A 174 -16.41 -13.86 -7.62
CA LYS A 174 -17.79 -14.01 -8.14
C LYS A 174 -18.57 -12.71 -7.98
N TYR A 175 -18.47 -12.05 -6.83
CA TYR A 175 -19.06 -10.75 -6.56
C TYR A 175 -18.57 -9.70 -7.58
N MET A 176 -17.25 -9.63 -7.81
CA MET A 176 -16.65 -8.66 -8.73
C MET A 176 -17.09 -8.84 -10.19
N ARG A 177 -17.37 -10.08 -10.63
CA ARG A 177 -17.87 -10.38 -11.99
C ARG A 177 -19.36 -10.10 -12.20
N SER A 178 -20.14 -10.02 -11.12
CA SER A 178 -21.59 -9.85 -11.24
C SER A 178 -21.93 -8.42 -11.64
N ALA A 179 -22.09 -8.18 -12.95
CA ALA A 179 -22.38 -6.86 -13.52
C ALA A 179 -23.72 -6.24 -13.05
N ARG A 180 -24.62 -7.05 -12.47
CA ARG A 180 -25.83 -6.61 -11.76
C ARG A 180 -25.71 -7.10 -10.32
N GLY A 181 -25.07 -6.32 -9.47
CA GLY A 181 -25.00 -6.63 -8.05
C GLY A 181 -26.40 -6.63 -7.46
N SER A 182 -26.87 -7.76 -6.95
CA SER A 182 -28.04 -7.76 -6.07
C SER A 182 -27.68 -6.95 -4.82
N ILE A 183 -28.65 -6.19 -4.28
CA ILE A 183 -28.50 -5.46 -3.01
C ILE A 183 -27.94 -6.40 -1.93
N ILE A 184 -28.37 -7.66 -1.90
CA ILE A 184 -27.91 -8.69 -0.97
C ILE A 184 -26.39 -8.93 -1.09
N SER A 185 -25.85 -8.91 -2.32
CA SER A 185 -24.42 -9.10 -2.56
C SER A 185 -23.59 -7.92 -2.05
N HIS A 186 -24.11 -6.69 -2.19
CA HIS A 186 -23.49 -5.50 -1.63
C HIS A 186 -23.55 -5.49 -0.09
N VAL A 187 -24.69 -5.87 0.50
CA VAL A 187 -24.83 -6.03 1.96
C VAL A 187 -23.85 -7.08 2.47
N TRP A 188 -23.75 -8.24 1.81
CA TRP A 188 -22.79 -9.28 2.19
C TRP A 188 -21.33 -8.81 2.09
N TYR A 189 -21.00 -8.04 1.05
CA TYR A 189 -19.69 -7.41 0.90
C TYR A 189 -19.40 -6.46 2.07
N LEU A 190 -20.32 -5.54 2.39
CA LEU A 190 -20.16 -4.58 3.48
C LEU A 190 -20.12 -5.26 4.85
N ALA A 191 -20.90 -6.32 5.07
CA ALA A 191 -20.81 -7.12 6.29
C ALA A 191 -19.45 -7.83 6.42
N SER A 192 -18.93 -8.40 5.33
CA SER A 192 -17.69 -9.17 5.35
C SER A 192 -16.43 -8.30 5.40
N PHE A 193 -16.37 -7.24 4.59
CA PHE A 193 -15.19 -6.37 4.48
C PHE A 193 -15.27 -5.19 5.45
N GLY A 194 -16.46 -4.69 5.75
CA GLY A 194 -16.70 -3.57 6.66
C GLY A 194 -16.87 -4.02 8.11
N VAL A 195 -18.00 -4.66 8.44
CA VAL A 195 -18.35 -5.01 9.83
C VAL A 195 -17.35 -6.00 10.43
N LEU A 196 -17.13 -7.15 9.79
CA LEU A 196 -16.17 -8.14 10.26
C LEU A 196 -14.74 -7.58 10.22
N GLY A 197 -14.41 -6.75 9.23
CA GLY A 197 -13.12 -6.05 9.17
C GLY A 197 -12.91 -5.13 10.37
N GLY A 198 -13.93 -4.35 10.75
CA GLY A 198 -13.93 -3.51 11.94
C GLY A 198 -13.72 -4.32 13.22
N CYS A 199 -14.41 -5.46 13.38
CA CYS A 199 -14.25 -6.35 14.52
C CYS A 199 -12.84 -6.97 14.62
N VAL A 200 -12.21 -7.31 13.48
CA VAL A 200 -10.85 -7.86 13.47
C VAL A 200 -9.83 -6.77 13.79
N MET A 201 -9.98 -5.58 13.20
CA MET A 201 -9.07 -4.45 13.38
C MET A 201 -9.16 -3.78 14.75
N SER A 202 -10.32 -3.88 15.43
CA SER A 202 -10.49 -3.39 16.79
C SER A 202 -9.70 -4.18 17.83
N ILE A 203 -9.29 -5.43 17.53
CA ILE A 203 -8.44 -6.23 18.42
C ILE A 203 -7.09 -5.55 18.64
N PRO A 204 -6.22 -5.36 17.61
CA PRO A 204 -4.97 -4.62 17.78
C PRO A 204 -5.24 -3.16 18.16
N GLY A 205 -6.35 -2.55 17.71
CA GLY A 205 -6.72 -1.19 18.10
C GLY A 205 -6.91 -1.01 19.60
N ALA A 206 -7.59 -1.96 20.27
CA ALA A 206 -7.76 -1.95 21.71
C ALA A 206 -6.41 -2.11 22.44
N PHE A 207 -5.54 -3.02 22.00
CA PHE A 207 -4.23 -3.19 22.61
C PHE A 207 -3.31 -1.98 22.40
N VAL A 208 -3.35 -1.36 21.22
CA VAL A 208 -2.62 -0.12 20.92
C VAL A 208 -3.13 1.03 21.80
N GLY A 209 -4.45 1.20 21.91
CA GLY A 209 -5.06 2.20 22.78
C GLY A 209 -4.66 2.03 24.26
N ALA A 210 -4.56 0.78 24.72
CA ALA A 210 -4.07 0.48 26.06
C ALA A 210 -2.56 0.76 26.24
N ALA A 211 -1.73 0.48 25.22
CA ALA A 211 -0.28 0.65 25.27
C ALA A 211 0.15 2.13 25.25
N VAL A 212 -0.61 2.98 24.57
CA VAL A 212 -0.32 4.41 24.38
C VAL A 212 -0.84 5.27 25.57
N SER A 213 -1.33 4.63 26.64
CA SER A 213 -1.62 5.25 27.94
C SER A 213 -2.63 6.41 27.90
N GLY A 214 -3.88 6.18 27.52
CA GLY A 214 -5.01 7.11 27.79
C GLY A 214 -4.89 8.55 27.23
N GLN A 215 -3.78 8.92 26.60
CA GLN A 215 -3.57 10.16 25.89
C GLN A 215 -4.29 10.03 24.57
N THR A 216 -5.57 10.39 24.62
CA THR A 216 -6.45 10.60 23.48
C THR A 216 -6.29 9.52 22.42
N ALA A 217 -6.97 8.38 22.59
CA ALA A 217 -7.45 7.66 21.41
C ALA A 217 -8.03 8.75 20.51
N PHE A 218 -7.44 8.92 19.33
CA PHE A 218 -7.81 10.00 18.42
C PHE A 218 -9.34 9.93 18.35
N ALA A 219 -10.00 10.99 18.81
CA ALA A 219 -11.44 11.08 18.87
C ALA A 219 -11.74 12.35 18.10
N LEU A 220 -11.89 12.21 16.78
CA LEU A 220 -12.18 13.32 15.89
C LEU A 220 -13.47 14.07 16.31
N SER A 221 -14.34 13.42 17.10
CA SER A 221 -15.49 14.03 17.78
C SER A 221 -15.49 13.72 19.30
N PRO A 222 -14.99 14.65 20.14
CA PRO A 222 -14.93 14.46 21.60
C PRO A 222 -16.31 14.21 22.25
N GLN A 223 -17.38 14.78 21.68
CA GLN A 223 -18.75 14.62 22.18
C GLN A 223 -19.27 13.19 21.97
N VAL A 224 -18.95 12.57 20.82
CA VAL A 224 -19.37 11.20 20.51
C VAL A 224 -18.56 10.19 21.33
N ALA A 225 -17.27 10.46 21.56
CA ALA A 225 -16.45 9.73 22.53
C ALA A 225 -17.08 9.71 23.92
N ALA A 226 -17.48 10.87 24.44
CA ALA A 226 -18.12 10.95 25.75
C ALA A 226 -19.48 10.22 25.86
N VAL A 227 -20.23 10.09 24.77
CA VAL A 227 -21.49 9.32 24.75
C VAL A 227 -21.20 7.82 24.71
N LEU A 228 -20.25 7.39 23.89
CA LEU A 228 -19.88 5.98 23.77
C LEU A 228 -19.16 5.45 25.01
N ASP A 229 -18.36 6.29 25.68
CA ASP A 229 -17.74 5.97 26.96
C ASP A 229 -18.80 5.71 28.04
N ARG A 230 -19.84 6.56 28.10
CA ARG A 230 -20.99 6.38 29.01
C ARG A 230 -21.77 5.10 28.70
N PHE A 231 -22.13 4.91 27.43
CA PHE A 231 -22.85 3.71 27.01
C PHE A 231 -22.09 2.43 27.40
N ALA A 232 -20.78 2.41 27.19
CA ALA A 232 -19.99 1.25 27.53
C ALA A 232 -19.68 1.12 29.02
N SER A 233 -19.60 2.19 29.81
CA SER A 233 -19.56 2.04 31.27
C SER A 233 -20.80 1.34 31.81
N ASP A 234 -21.97 1.61 31.22
CA ASP A 234 -23.23 0.97 31.61
C ASP A 234 -23.22 -0.53 31.26
N TRP A 235 -22.77 -0.88 30.05
CA TRP A 235 -22.61 -2.28 29.64
C TRP A 235 -21.51 -3.02 30.41
N GLN A 236 -20.45 -2.32 30.84
CA GLN A 236 -19.39 -2.90 31.66
C GLN A 236 -19.94 -3.41 32.99
N GLN A 237 -20.82 -2.65 33.63
CA GLN A 237 -21.45 -3.04 34.88
C GLN A 237 -22.33 -4.28 34.69
N VAL A 238 -23.17 -4.30 33.66
CA VAL A 238 -24.05 -5.43 33.35
C VAL A 238 -23.26 -6.70 33.02
N LEU A 239 -22.23 -6.59 32.18
CA LEU A 239 -21.45 -7.74 31.73
C LEU A 239 -20.51 -8.28 32.81
N SER A 240 -19.90 -7.39 33.59
CA SER A 240 -19.05 -7.82 34.71
C SER A 240 -19.84 -8.60 35.76
N HIS A 241 -21.08 -8.22 36.03
CA HIS A 241 -21.98 -8.97 36.92
C HIS A 241 -22.24 -10.40 36.39
N HIS A 242 -22.52 -10.55 35.10
CA HIS A 242 -22.76 -11.87 34.48
C HIS A 242 -21.49 -12.73 34.42
N LEU A 243 -20.34 -12.14 34.06
CA LEU A 243 -19.08 -12.87 33.97
C LEU A 243 -18.53 -13.25 35.34
N GLN A 244 -18.77 -12.45 36.39
CA GLN A 244 -18.41 -12.82 37.76
C GLN A 244 -19.20 -14.02 38.27
N ALA A 245 -20.48 -14.14 37.87
CA ALA A 245 -21.31 -15.29 38.20
C ALA A 245 -20.82 -16.59 37.52
N VAL A 246 -20.18 -16.50 36.35
CA VAL A 246 -19.75 -17.67 35.56
C VAL A 246 -18.27 -18.04 35.78
N PHE A 247 -17.38 -17.05 35.88
CA PHE A 247 -15.92 -17.24 35.89
C PHE A 247 -15.25 -16.84 37.22
N GLY A 248 -16.02 -16.47 38.25
CA GLY A 248 -15.52 -16.00 39.52
C GLY A 248 -15.13 -14.52 39.53
N THR A 249 -14.91 -13.97 40.73
CA THR A 249 -14.82 -12.51 40.97
C THR A 249 -13.62 -11.84 40.31
N THR A 250 -12.45 -12.47 40.30
CA THR A 250 -11.21 -11.93 39.73
C THR A 250 -11.17 -12.07 38.20
N LEU A 251 -11.44 -13.26 37.67
CA LEU A 251 -11.39 -13.53 36.23
C LEU A 251 -12.54 -12.84 35.49
N GLY A 252 -13.76 -12.88 36.05
CA GLY A 252 -14.94 -12.24 35.46
C GLY A 252 -14.84 -10.72 35.40
N LYS A 253 -14.21 -10.10 36.41
CA LYS A 253 -13.96 -8.65 36.41
C LYS A 253 -12.94 -8.25 35.33
N SER A 254 -11.84 -8.98 35.20
CA SER A 254 -10.84 -8.69 34.16
C SER A 254 -11.39 -8.90 32.75
N LEU A 255 -12.08 -10.02 32.52
CA LEU A 255 -12.65 -10.34 31.20
C LEU A 255 -13.76 -9.36 30.81
N GLY A 256 -14.62 -8.95 31.75
CA GLY A 256 -15.66 -7.97 31.49
C GLY A 256 -15.11 -6.61 31.06
N VAL A 257 -14.06 -6.13 31.75
CA VAL A 257 -13.39 -4.87 31.37
C VAL A 257 -12.76 -4.98 29.99
N THR A 258 -12.02 -6.06 29.70
CA THR A 258 -11.38 -6.23 28.39
C THR A 258 -12.40 -6.38 27.25
N PHE A 259 -13.47 -7.13 27.47
CA PHE A 259 -14.51 -7.33 26.45
C PHE A 259 -15.27 -6.05 26.16
N VAL A 260 -15.69 -5.31 27.18
CA VAL A 260 -16.41 -4.05 26.97
C VAL A 260 -15.52 -3.01 26.31
N TYR A 261 -14.25 -2.96 26.70
CA TYR A 261 -13.27 -2.10 26.05
C TYR A 261 -13.09 -2.46 24.57
N TRP A 262 -12.98 -3.75 24.23
CA TRP A 262 -12.94 -4.19 22.83
C TRP A 262 -14.25 -3.86 22.08
N MET A 263 -15.40 -4.02 22.72
CA MET A 263 -16.71 -3.73 22.14
C MET A 263 -16.89 -2.24 21.82
N GLN A 264 -16.41 -1.33 22.68
CA GLN A 264 -16.33 0.11 22.37
C GLN A 264 -15.56 0.33 21.07
N HIS A 265 -14.33 -0.18 20.97
CA HIS A 265 -13.48 -0.05 19.78
C HIS A 265 -14.14 -0.66 18.54
N CYS A 266 -14.83 -1.80 18.67
CA CYS A 266 -15.62 -2.39 17.58
C CYS A 266 -16.66 -1.41 17.01
N LEU A 267 -17.45 -0.75 17.87
CA LEU A 267 -18.51 0.16 17.45
C LEU A 267 -17.95 1.37 16.68
N TRP A 268 -16.78 1.88 17.09
CA TRP A 268 -16.08 2.95 16.39
C TRP A 268 -15.55 2.52 15.03
N TYR A 269 -15.05 1.29 14.95
CA TYR A 269 -14.36 0.81 13.75
C TYR A 269 -15.35 0.38 12.67
N ILE A 270 -16.53 -0.11 13.02
CA ILE A 270 -17.49 -0.64 12.04
C ILE A 270 -17.88 0.42 10.98
N PRO A 271 -18.36 1.64 11.34
CA PRO A 271 -18.71 2.66 10.34
C PRO A 271 -17.52 3.06 9.48
N ASP A 272 -16.36 3.28 10.11
CA ASP A 272 -15.13 3.70 9.43
C ASP A 272 -14.63 2.64 8.45
N LYS A 273 -14.49 1.39 8.87
CA LYS A 273 -13.98 0.30 8.01
C LYS A 273 -14.99 -0.08 6.92
N THR A 274 -16.29 0.08 7.18
CA THR A 274 -17.34 -0.11 6.17
C THR A 274 -17.25 0.93 5.05
N MET A 275 -17.15 2.22 5.40
CA MET A 275 -16.98 3.29 4.41
C MET A 275 -15.66 3.16 3.67
N THR A 276 -14.58 2.85 4.39
CA THR A 276 -13.26 2.57 3.81
C THR A 276 -13.33 1.48 2.73
N ALA A 277 -13.94 0.33 3.04
CA ALA A 277 -14.08 -0.77 2.09
C ALA A 277 -14.98 -0.41 0.89
N ALA A 278 -16.04 0.38 1.11
CA ALA A 278 -16.93 0.83 0.04
C ALA A 278 -16.21 1.78 -0.94
N ILE A 279 -15.52 2.79 -0.42
CA ILE A 279 -14.77 3.76 -1.21
C ILE A 279 -13.63 3.06 -1.96
N ALA A 280 -12.89 2.17 -1.30
CA ALA A 280 -11.83 1.40 -1.94
C ALA A 280 -12.35 0.57 -3.13
N LEU A 281 -13.53 -0.05 -2.99
CA LEU A 281 -14.17 -0.79 -4.07
C LEU A 281 -14.57 0.13 -5.24
N ALA A 282 -15.12 1.32 -4.95
CA ALA A 282 -15.47 2.30 -5.97
C ALA A 282 -14.22 2.78 -6.73
N VAL A 283 -13.15 3.15 -6.01
CA VAL A 283 -11.87 3.56 -6.61
C VAL A 283 -11.27 2.45 -7.46
N LEU A 284 -11.37 1.19 -7.01
CA LEU A 284 -10.91 0.04 -7.79
C LEU A 284 -11.70 -0.10 -9.10
N LYS A 285 -13.04 -0.09 -9.03
CA LYS A 285 -13.94 -0.29 -10.18
C LYS A 285 -13.80 0.80 -11.23
N TYR A 286 -13.75 2.07 -10.81
CA TYR A 286 -13.73 3.21 -11.74
C TYR A 286 -12.31 3.70 -12.06
N GLY A 287 -11.37 3.56 -11.13
CA GLY A 287 -10.02 4.07 -11.28
C GLY A 287 -9.08 3.09 -11.99
N PHE A 288 -9.19 1.79 -11.70
CA PHE A 288 -8.19 0.80 -12.12
C PHE A 288 -8.79 -0.47 -12.77
N PRO A 289 -9.61 -0.34 -13.83
CA PRO A 289 -10.34 -1.46 -14.43
C PRO A 289 -9.41 -2.50 -15.07
N LEU A 290 -8.24 -2.09 -15.59
CA LEU A 290 -7.26 -3.02 -16.15
C LEU A 290 -6.61 -3.87 -15.05
N PHE A 291 -6.31 -3.26 -13.90
CA PHE A 291 -5.78 -3.98 -12.75
C PHE A 291 -6.82 -4.93 -12.15
N GLU A 292 -8.09 -4.54 -12.09
CA GLU A 292 -9.17 -5.47 -11.72
C GLU A 292 -9.18 -6.71 -12.62
N ARG A 293 -9.22 -6.50 -13.95
CA ARG A 293 -9.25 -7.58 -14.93
C ARG A 293 -8.08 -8.55 -14.79
N GLU A 294 -6.88 -8.03 -14.59
CA GLU A 294 -5.66 -8.85 -14.53
C GLU A 294 -5.44 -9.47 -13.14
N LEU A 295 -5.65 -8.72 -12.06
CA LEU A 295 -5.28 -9.12 -10.70
C LEU A 295 -6.39 -9.88 -9.97
N ILE A 296 -7.65 -9.55 -10.24
CA ILE A 296 -8.80 -10.20 -9.57
C ILE A 296 -9.36 -11.31 -10.46
N HIS A 297 -9.51 -11.07 -11.76
CA HIS A 297 -10.09 -12.05 -12.68
C HIS A 297 -9.07 -12.98 -13.35
N GLY A 298 -7.77 -12.66 -13.28
CA GLY A 298 -6.70 -13.47 -13.86
C GLY A 298 -6.48 -13.28 -15.35
N GLY A 299 -6.99 -12.17 -15.91
CA GLY A 299 -6.86 -11.85 -17.34
C GLY A 299 -7.41 -12.95 -18.24
N SER A 300 -6.71 -13.25 -19.33
CA SER A 300 -7.07 -14.32 -20.27
C SER A 300 -6.89 -15.73 -19.71
N SER A 301 -6.10 -15.89 -18.64
CA SER A 301 -5.82 -17.20 -18.05
C SER A 301 -6.89 -17.69 -17.07
N GLY A 302 -7.77 -16.79 -16.61
CA GLY A 302 -8.79 -17.05 -15.59
C GLY A 302 -8.24 -17.38 -14.19
N LYS A 303 -6.91 -17.40 -14.02
CA LYS A 303 -6.23 -17.68 -12.75
C LYS A 303 -5.60 -16.39 -12.21
N PRO A 304 -6.03 -15.87 -11.05
CA PRO A 304 -5.45 -14.66 -10.50
C PRO A 304 -4.00 -14.89 -10.04
N PRO A 305 -3.19 -13.83 -9.95
CA PRO A 305 -1.86 -13.90 -9.39
C PRO A 305 -1.89 -14.46 -7.96
N VAL A 306 -0.90 -15.29 -7.66
CA VAL A 306 -0.73 -15.89 -6.33
C VAL A 306 0.36 -15.13 -5.59
N ASP A 307 0.21 -15.03 -4.27
CA ASP A 307 1.17 -14.35 -3.40
C ASP A 307 2.56 -15.02 -3.45
N THR A 308 3.61 -14.20 -3.43
CA THR A 308 5.00 -14.66 -3.54
C THR A 308 5.69 -14.68 -2.17
N ARG A 309 6.66 -15.57 -2.01
CA ARG A 309 7.47 -15.70 -0.78
C ARG A 309 8.28 -14.45 -0.44
N MET A 310 8.55 -13.60 -1.43
CA MET A 310 9.30 -12.35 -1.24
C MET A 310 8.48 -11.28 -0.54
N ALA A 311 7.16 -11.26 -0.72
CA ALA A 311 6.33 -10.18 -0.20
C ALA A 311 6.35 -10.11 1.35
N PRO A 312 6.20 -11.21 2.12
CA PRO A 312 6.37 -11.16 3.58
C PRO A 312 7.76 -10.69 4.02
N LEU A 313 8.82 -11.06 3.29
CA LEU A 313 10.19 -10.67 3.64
C LEU A 313 10.40 -9.16 3.46
N LEU A 314 9.88 -8.59 2.36
CA LEU A 314 9.95 -7.15 2.11
C LEU A 314 9.18 -6.35 3.18
N VAL A 315 8.01 -6.83 3.59
CA VAL A 315 7.26 -6.21 4.70
C VAL A 315 8.04 -6.29 6.00
N GLY A 316 8.66 -7.43 6.32
CA GLY A 316 9.49 -7.58 7.50
C GLY A 316 10.68 -6.62 7.52
N LEU A 317 11.37 -6.48 6.39
CA LEU A 317 12.47 -5.52 6.24
C LEU A 317 12.01 -4.08 6.45
N LEU A 318 10.84 -3.71 5.91
CA LEU A 318 10.26 -2.39 6.11
C LEU A 318 9.78 -2.17 7.55
N TYR A 319 9.33 -3.22 8.22
CA TYR A 319 8.84 -3.15 9.60
C TYR A 319 9.95 -3.14 10.64
N SER A 320 11.16 -3.64 10.33
CA SER A 320 12.21 -3.80 11.33
C SER A 320 12.64 -2.50 12.04
N PRO A 321 12.76 -1.33 11.38
CA PRO A 321 13.07 -0.08 12.09
C PRO A 321 11.93 0.31 13.03
N SER A 322 10.69 0.12 12.59
CA SER A 322 9.50 0.43 13.38
C SER A 322 9.36 -0.44 14.61
N PHE A 323 9.62 -1.75 14.45
CA PHE A 323 9.65 -2.69 15.56
C PHE A 323 10.69 -2.30 16.61
N GLY A 324 11.92 -2.00 16.18
CA GLY A 324 12.99 -1.55 17.07
C GLY A 324 12.56 -0.32 17.88
N HIS A 325 11.93 0.67 17.24
CA HIS A 325 11.43 1.85 17.93
C HIS A 325 10.30 1.54 18.91
N LEU A 326 9.31 0.73 18.52
CA LEU A 326 8.16 0.36 19.37
C LEU A 326 8.56 -0.42 20.64
N VAL A 327 9.58 -1.28 20.54
CA VAL A 327 10.04 -2.08 21.70
C VAL A 327 10.98 -1.28 22.62
N THR A 328 11.79 -0.39 22.06
CA THR A 328 12.80 0.36 22.84
C THR A 328 12.28 1.64 23.46
N ALA A 329 11.28 2.29 22.87
CA ALA A 329 10.77 3.56 23.36
C ALA A 329 9.84 3.36 24.57
N ASN A 330 10.17 4.02 25.69
CA ASN A 330 9.34 4.05 26.90
C ASN A 330 7.92 4.56 26.63
N LEU A 331 7.78 5.40 25.60
CA LEU A 331 6.53 6.00 25.14
C LEU A 331 5.43 4.99 24.79
N TYR A 332 5.81 3.78 24.37
CA TYR A 332 4.89 2.73 23.93
C TYR A 332 4.77 1.57 24.92
N ALA A 333 5.28 1.77 26.14
CA ALA A 333 5.39 0.71 27.15
C ALA A 333 5.98 -0.57 26.56
N GLY A 334 7.05 -0.43 25.76
CA GLY A 334 7.61 -1.48 24.90
C GLY A 334 7.94 -2.77 25.65
N THR A 335 8.37 -2.69 26.91
CA THR A 335 8.65 -3.86 27.76
C THR A 335 7.40 -4.62 28.20
N ARG A 336 6.26 -3.94 28.36
CA ARG A 336 4.98 -4.55 28.75
C ARG A 336 4.20 -5.08 27.56
N PHE A 337 4.22 -4.33 26.45
CA PHE A 337 3.47 -4.65 25.23
C PHE A 337 4.34 -5.23 24.11
N TRP A 338 5.55 -5.72 24.41
CA TRP A 338 6.42 -6.37 23.43
C TRP A 338 5.74 -7.47 22.60
N PRO A 339 4.81 -8.31 23.14
CA PRO A 339 4.15 -9.33 22.32
C PRO A 339 3.23 -8.72 21.25
N LEU A 340 2.62 -7.57 21.55
CA LEU A 340 1.80 -6.82 20.58
C LEU A 340 2.68 -6.34 19.43
N TRP A 341 3.81 -5.71 19.75
CA TRP A 341 4.77 -5.20 18.76
C TRP A 341 5.47 -6.32 17.98
N ALA A 342 5.62 -7.50 18.58
CA ALA A 342 6.16 -8.68 17.90
C ALA A 342 5.13 -9.42 17.02
N SER A 343 3.84 -9.14 17.18
CA SER A 343 2.78 -9.86 16.46
C SER A 343 2.88 -9.82 14.93
N PRO A 344 3.33 -8.72 14.27
CA PRO A 344 3.53 -8.74 12.83
C PRO A 344 4.59 -9.75 12.39
N TRP A 345 5.66 -9.95 13.16
CA TRP A 345 6.69 -10.94 12.85
C TRP A 345 6.11 -12.36 12.84
N LEU A 346 5.22 -12.69 13.78
CA LEU A 346 4.54 -13.99 13.80
C LEU A 346 3.70 -14.19 12.54
N ILE A 347 2.95 -13.17 12.11
CA ILE A 347 2.13 -13.21 10.90
C ILE A 347 3.02 -13.38 9.65
N LEU A 348 4.14 -12.65 9.57
CA LEU A 348 5.07 -12.72 8.45
C LEU A 348 5.78 -14.08 8.37
N ILE A 349 6.23 -14.63 9.49
CA ILE A 349 6.86 -15.96 9.56
C ILE A 349 5.85 -17.04 9.17
N ALA A 350 4.65 -17.01 9.74
CA ALA A 350 3.58 -17.95 9.39
C ALA A 350 3.22 -17.86 7.91
N GLY A 351 3.11 -16.64 7.38
CA GLY A 351 2.86 -16.36 5.97
C GLY A 351 3.96 -16.90 5.05
N TYR A 352 5.23 -16.64 5.40
CA TYR A 352 6.37 -17.16 4.65
C TYR A 352 6.36 -18.69 4.62
N PHE A 353 6.15 -19.34 5.76
CA PHE A 353 6.15 -20.79 5.85
C PHE A 353 4.95 -21.42 5.10
N PHE A 354 3.78 -20.78 5.17
CA PHE A 354 2.62 -21.18 4.40
C PHE A 354 2.89 -21.10 2.89
N LEU A 355 3.47 -20.01 2.40
CA LEU A 355 3.87 -19.84 1.00
C LEU A 355 5.07 -20.71 0.59
N TYR A 356 5.90 -21.10 1.54
CA TYR A 356 6.96 -22.07 1.32
C TYR A 356 6.37 -23.46 1.06
N ARG A 357 5.43 -23.90 1.88
CA ARG A 357 4.81 -25.24 1.79
C ARG A 357 3.75 -25.38 0.70
N ARG A 358 2.89 -24.38 0.53
CA ARG A 358 1.72 -24.43 -0.37
C ARG A 358 1.79 -23.44 -1.53
N GLY A 359 2.83 -22.62 -1.58
CA GLY A 359 2.97 -21.61 -2.63
C GLY A 359 3.36 -22.22 -3.98
N PRO A 360 3.11 -21.48 -5.07
CA PRO A 360 3.42 -21.90 -6.43
C PRO A 360 4.94 -22.04 -6.65
N SER A 361 5.32 -22.85 -7.65
CA SER A 361 6.72 -22.96 -8.07
C SER A 361 7.23 -21.64 -8.65
N ASN A 362 8.51 -21.32 -8.42
CA ASN A 362 9.12 -20.08 -8.90
C ASN A 362 9.04 -19.91 -10.43
N SER A 363 9.11 -21.02 -11.19
CA SER A 363 8.98 -21.01 -12.65
C SER A 363 7.58 -20.62 -13.11
N SER A 364 6.53 -21.14 -12.45
CA SER A 364 5.14 -20.80 -12.76
C SER A 364 4.79 -19.34 -12.47
N VAL A 365 5.27 -18.81 -11.33
CA VAL A 365 5.11 -17.39 -10.96
C VAL A 365 5.78 -16.51 -12.00
N LYS A 366 7.01 -16.86 -12.39
CA LYS A 366 7.77 -16.12 -13.40
C LYS A 366 7.04 -16.07 -14.74
N GLN A 367 6.53 -17.20 -15.24
CA GLN A 367 5.79 -17.23 -16.50
C GLN A 367 4.51 -16.38 -16.45
N ALA A 368 3.77 -16.42 -15.32
CA ALA A 368 2.60 -15.59 -15.12
C ALA A 368 2.93 -14.08 -15.10
N CYS A 369 4.06 -13.71 -14.46
CA CYS A 369 4.55 -12.34 -14.46
C CYS A 369 4.96 -11.87 -15.87
N LEU A 370 5.69 -12.69 -16.64
CA LEU A 370 6.04 -12.40 -18.03
C LEU A 370 4.79 -12.13 -18.88
N ALA A 371 3.83 -13.05 -18.85
CA ALA A 371 2.62 -12.93 -19.65
C ALA A 371 1.79 -11.68 -19.30
N ARG A 372 1.79 -11.27 -18.03
CA ARG A 372 1.09 -10.08 -17.55
C ARG A 372 1.80 -8.79 -17.93
N ALA A 373 3.13 -8.74 -17.79
CA ALA A 373 3.92 -7.60 -18.25
C ALA A 373 3.74 -7.35 -19.75
N ASP A 374 3.76 -8.42 -20.56
CA ASP A 374 3.52 -8.33 -22.00
C ASP A 374 2.10 -7.86 -22.34
N ARG A 375 1.09 -8.17 -21.51
CA ARG A 375 -0.27 -7.65 -21.69
C ARG A 375 -0.35 -6.16 -21.37
N TYR A 376 0.21 -5.72 -20.24
CA TYR A 376 0.26 -4.29 -19.93
C TYR A 376 1.01 -3.50 -20.99
N ALA A 377 2.16 -4.00 -21.45
CA ALA A 377 2.91 -3.38 -22.52
C ALA A 377 2.07 -3.27 -23.80
N ARG A 378 1.36 -4.32 -24.22
CA ARG A 378 0.51 -4.27 -25.43
C ARG A 378 -0.67 -3.31 -25.29
N VAL A 379 -1.34 -3.29 -24.14
CA VAL A 379 -2.54 -2.48 -23.92
C VAL A 379 -2.20 -0.99 -23.74
N LEU A 380 -1.09 -0.68 -23.06
CA LEU A 380 -0.72 0.70 -22.73
C LEU A 380 0.19 1.36 -23.75
N LYS A 381 0.99 0.60 -24.52
CA LYS A 381 1.97 1.15 -25.49
C LYS A 381 1.34 2.10 -26.53
N PRO A 382 0.19 1.80 -27.16
CA PRO A 382 -0.42 2.72 -28.12
C PRO A 382 -0.77 4.09 -27.52
N ILE A 383 -1.17 4.13 -26.24
CA ILE A 383 -1.51 5.36 -25.52
C ILE A 383 -0.23 6.12 -25.13
N GLN A 384 0.83 5.39 -24.79
CA GLN A 384 2.14 5.98 -24.45
C GLN A 384 2.86 6.60 -25.65
N GLU A 385 2.49 6.24 -26.88
CA GLU A 385 3.04 6.79 -28.11
C GLU A 385 2.30 8.06 -28.57
N GLU A 386 1.19 8.44 -27.91
CA GLU A 386 0.48 9.68 -28.21
C GLU A 386 1.34 10.92 -27.87
N PRO A 387 1.38 11.95 -28.72
CA PRO A 387 2.25 13.12 -28.55
C PRO A 387 1.99 13.87 -27.24
N THR A 388 0.74 13.88 -26.76
CA THR A 388 0.34 14.45 -25.48
C THR A 388 1.00 13.74 -24.29
N TYR A 389 1.13 12.41 -24.35
CA TYR A 389 1.79 11.63 -23.31
C TYR A 389 3.30 11.93 -23.26
N GLU A 390 3.93 11.99 -24.43
CA GLU A 390 5.35 12.31 -24.58
C GLU A 390 5.66 13.73 -24.06
N PHE A 391 4.77 14.70 -24.32
CA PHE A 391 4.85 16.07 -23.78
C PHE A 391 4.78 16.07 -22.24
N CYS A 392 3.74 15.48 -21.65
CA CYS A 392 3.58 15.40 -20.20
C CYS A 392 4.75 14.68 -19.51
N ARG A 393 5.29 13.63 -20.15
CA ARG A 393 6.47 12.91 -19.65
C ARG A 393 7.71 13.79 -19.59
N ARG A 394 7.98 14.56 -20.66
CA ARG A 394 9.14 15.47 -20.71
C ARG A 394 9.00 16.61 -19.69
N LEU A 395 7.80 17.17 -19.56
CA LEU A 395 7.51 18.19 -18.54
C LEU A 395 7.73 17.64 -17.13
N THR A 396 7.20 16.44 -16.84
CA THR A 396 7.39 15.77 -15.54
C THR A 396 8.87 15.52 -15.25
N LEU A 397 9.65 15.08 -16.25
CA LEU A 397 11.10 14.91 -16.10
C LEU A 397 11.79 16.24 -15.78
N ALA A 398 11.45 17.31 -16.49
CA ALA A 398 12.01 18.64 -16.25
C ALA A 398 11.67 19.15 -14.84
N THR A 399 10.42 18.99 -14.38
CA THR A 399 10.00 19.35 -13.02
C THR A 399 10.72 18.51 -11.97
N LEU A 400 10.91 17.21 -12.20
CA LEU A 400 11.69 16.34 -11.30
C LEU A 400 13.13 16.83 -11.18
N ILE A 401 13.80 17.12 -12.31
CA ILE A 401 15.18 17.63 -12.29
C ILE A 401 15.24 18.96 -11.55
N ALA A 402 14.37 19.91 -11.87
CA ALA A 402 14.31 21.22 -11.22
C ALA A 402 14.06 21.11 -9.70
N SER A 403 13.16 20.21 -9.29
CA SER A 403 12.85 19.98 -7.88
C SER A 403 13.95 19.26 -7.10
N VAL A 404 14.69 18.32 -7.71
CA VAL A 404 15.90 17.75 -7.09
C VAL A 404 16.95 18.82 -6.90
N LEU A 405 17.22 19.63 -7.93
CA LEU A 405 18.19 20.72 -7.83
C LEU A 405 17.79 21.66 -6.68
N PHE A 406 16.53 22.07 -6.62
CA PHE A 406 16.03 22.91 -5.53
C PHE A 406 16.18 22.23 -4.15
N ALA A 407 15.82 20.95 -4.03
CA ALA A 407 15.92 20.18 -2.79
C ALA A 407 17.37 19.92 -2.35
N VAL A 408 18.35 19.89 -3.26
CA VAL A 408 19.77 19.76 -2.94
C VAL A 408 20.38 21.12 -2.57
N PHE A 409 20.03 22.17 -3.30
CA PHE A 409 20.57 23.51 -3.05
C PHE A 409 19.97 24.16 -1.79
N LEU A 410 18.71 23.89 -1.45
CA LEU A 410 18.04 24.52 -0.30
C LEU A 410 18.69 24.17 1.05
N PRO A 411 18.99 22.90 1.39
CA PRO A 411 19.66 22.54 2.65
C PRO A 411 21.13 22.95 2.69
N ILE A 412 21.81 23.02 1.54
CA ILE A 412 23.20 23.47 1.43
C ILE A 412 23.31 24.99 1.68
N LEU A 413 22.30 25.76 1.25
CA LEU A 413 22.26 27.21 1.43
C LEU A 413 21.64 27.64 2.76
N LEU A 414 20.79 26.81 3.36
CA LEU A 414 19.97 27.16 4.53
C LEU A 414 19.91 25.98 5.52
N VAL A 415 20.92 25.88 6.38
CA VAL A 415 21.10 24.81 7.39
C VAL A 415 19.86 24.64 8.29
N ASP A 416 19.09 25.70 8.52
CA ASP A 416 17.91 25.70 9.41
C ASP A 416 16.57 25.31 8.72
N PHE A 417 16.56 25.05 7.41
CA PHE A 417 15.32 24.90 6.63
C PHE A 417 15.13 23.50 5.99
N SER A 418 15.80 22.47 6.51
CA SER A 418 15.66 21.08 6.05
C SER A 418 14.19 20.60 5.97
N ARG A 419 13.35 21.07 6.90
CA ARG A 419 11.91 20.78 6.93
C ARG A 419 11.12 21.50 5.83
N ALA A 420 11.47 22.75 5.53
CA ALA A 420 10.86 23.47 4.40
C ALA A 420 11.25 22.82 3.07
N ALA A 421 12.51 22.38 2.93
CA ALA A 421 12.98 21.61 1.77
C ALA A 421 12.19 20.32 1.59
N PHE A 422 11.97 19.58 2.68
CA PHE A 422 11.21 18.33 2.66
C PHE A 422 9.72 18.54 2.32
N ASN A 423 9.07 19.56 2.92
CA ASN A 423 7.69 19.90 2.60
C ASN A 423 7.54 20.30 1.12
N PHE A 424 8.46 21.13 0.61
CA PHE A 424 8.51 21.48 -0.81
C PHE A 424 8.65 20.23 -1.68
N PHE A 425 9.57 19.32 -1.33
CA PHE A 425 9.74 18.05 -2.01
C PHE A 425 8.43 17.25 -2.02
N CYS A 426 7.77 17.10 -0.87
CA CYS A 426 6.53 16.34 -0.78
C CYS A 426 5.37 16.96 -1.57
N VAL A 427 5.28 18.29 -1.61
CA VAL A 427 4.26 18.98 -2.42
C VAL A 427 4.51 18.74 -3.90
N VAL A 428 5.74 19.00 -4.38
CA VAL A 428 6.06 18.88 -5.81
C VAL A 428 5.97 17.42 -6.26
N TYR A 429 6.60 16.49 -5.53
CA TYR A 429 6.58 15.07 -5.87
C TYR A 429 5.21 14.45 -5.66
N GLY A 430 4.48 14.86 -4.63
CA GLY A 430 3.11 14.42 -4.39
C GLY A 430 2.16 14.85 -5.52
N PHE A 431 2.31 16.09 -6.01
CA PHE A 431 1.52 16.57 -7.14
C PHE A 431 1.86 15.83 -8.44
N LEU A 432 3.16 15.68 -8.75
CA LEU A 432 3.60 14.91 -9.92
C LEU A 432 3.14 13.45 -9.86
N LEU A 433 3.17 12.86 -8.66
CA LEU A 433 2.65 11.51 -8.42
C LEU A 433 1.14 11.44 -8.69
N ALA A 434 0.36 12.39 -8.18
CA ALA A 434 -1.08 12.45 -8.42
C ALA A 434 -1.39 12.56 -9.93
N VAL A 435 -0.70 13.45 -10.65
CA VAL A 435 -0.83 13.58 -12.11
C VAL A 435 -0.49 12.27 -12.82
N HIS A 436 0.59 11.59 -12.41
CA HIS A 436 0.97 10.31 -12.97
C HIS A 436 -0.11 9.24 -12.74
N LEU A 437 -0.66 9.15 -11.53
CA LEU A 437 -1.71 8.18 -11.19
C LEU A 437 -3.02 8.44 -11.96
N VAL A 438 -3.41 9.71 -12.10
CA VAL A 438 -4.58 10.11 -12.92
C VAL A 438 -4.35 9.74 -14.38
N SER A 439 -3.15 9.99 -14.92
CA SER A 439 -2.79 9.59 -16.28
C SER A 439 -2.88 8.07 -16.48
N VAL A 440 -2.40 7.29 -15.51
CA VAL A 440 -2.54 5.82 -15.54
C VAL A 440 -4.00 5.41 -15.52
N ALA A 441 -4.81 5.97 -14.62
CA ALA A 441 -6.25 5.66 -14.52
C ALA A 441 -7.01 5.99 -15.81
N ILE A 442 -6.76 7.16 -16.41
CA ILE A 442 -7.35 7.56 -17.70
C ILE A 442 -6.91 6.60 -18.80
N SER A 443 -5.62 6.28 -18.89
CA SER A 443 -5.09 5.35 -19.89
C SER A 443 -5.73 3.97 -19.78
N GLN A 444 -5.92 3.47 -18.56
CA GLN A 444 -6.61 2.20 -18.33
C GLN A 444 -8.07 2.25 -18.78
N ASN A 445 -8.81 3.29 -18.40
CA ASN A 445 -10.22 3.45 -18.79
C ASN A 445 -10.39 3.55 -20.32
N LEU A 446 -9.58 4.37 -20.99
CA LEU A 446 -9.58 4.48 -22.46
C LEU A 446 -9.24 3.15 -23.13
N SER A 447 -8.28 2.40 -22.58
CA SER A 447 -7.89 1.10 -23.13
C SER A 447 -9.00 0.05 -23.04
N VAL A 448 -9.80 0.10 -21.97
CA VAL A 448 -10.94 -0.81 -21.78
C VAL A 448 -12.10 -0.40 -22.70
N ALA A 449 -12.36 0.91 -22.85
CA ALA A 449 -13.37 1.41 -23.77
C ALA A 449 -13.07 1.00 -25.23
N ARG A 450 -11.83 1.22 -25.70
CA ARG A 450 -11.38 0.85 -27.05
C ARG A 450 -11.37 -0.68 -27.31
N ALA A 451 -11.38 -1.51 -26.27
CA ALA A 451 -11.42 -2.97 -26.40
C ALA A 451 -12.84 -3.54 -26.36
N GLY A 452 -13.84 -2.70 -26.03
CA GLY A 452 -15.27 -3.04 -26.05
C GLY A 452 -15.98 -2.58 -27.32
N GLU A 453 -15.40 -1.64 -28.06
CA GLU A 453 -15.66 -1.37 -29.49
C GLU A 453 -15.01 -2.47 -30.35
#